data_AF-D6Z6H8-F1
#
_entry.id   AF-D6Z6H8-F1
#
_cell.length_a   1.000
_cell.length_b   1.000
_cell.length_c   1.000
_cell.angle_alpha   90.00
_cell.angle_beta   90.00
_cell.angle_gamma   90.00
#
_symmetry.space_group_name_H-M   'P 1'
#
loop_
_entity.id
_entity.type
_entity.pdbx_description
1 polymer ?
#
loop_
_entity_poly.entity_id
_entity_poly.type
_entity_poly.pdbx_seq_one_letter_code
_entity_poly.pdbx_strand_id
1 'polypeptide(L)'
;MCLAVPGKVVEIFEENGLKMGHIDYAGAISRACLEYVPEIRLGDYTVVHAGFALSILDEEEAAKSFAAWRELQAAAAREGVDLFGRPLADADADADEQE
;
A
#
# COMPACT_ATOMS: atom_id res chain seq x y z
N MET A 1 -18.53 3.20 4.82
CA MET A 1 -17.75 2.07 4.28
C MET A 1 -16.58 2.70 3.53
N CYS A 2 -15.40 2.75 4.14
CA CYS A 2 -14.24 3.45 3.56
C CYS A 2 -13.31 2.40 2.95
N LEU A 3 -13.22 2.36 1.62
CA LEU A 3 -12.25 1.53 0.92
C LEU A 3 -10.90 2.28 0.98
N ALA A 4 -9.87 1.68 1.59
CA ALA A 4 -8.54 2.26 1.68
C ALA A 4 -7.83 2.14 0.33
N VAL A 5 -8.24 2.95 -0.64
CA VAL A 5 -7.61 3.01 -1.96
C VAL A 5 -6.38 3.91 -1.87
N PRO A 6 -5.20 3.48 -2.33
CA PRO A 6 -4.04 4.33 -2.42
C PRO A 6 -4.28 5.43 -3.46
N GLY A 7 -3.94 6.67 -3.13
CA GLY A 7 -4.10 7.82 -4.01
C GLY A 7 -2.79 8.57 -4.20
N LYS A 8 -2.63 9.22 -5.35
CA LYS A 8 -1.43 9.97 -5.73
C LYS A 8 -1.54 11.42 -5.31
N VAL A 9 -0.50 11.98 -4.68
CA VAL A 9 -0.46 13.41 -4.36
C VAL A 9 -0.20 14.21 -5.63
N VAL A 10 -1.15 15.06 -6.01
CA VAL A 10 -1.04 15.93 -7.20
C VAL A 10 -0.83 17.40 -6.84
N GLU A 11 -1.13 17.77 -5.60
CA GLU A 11 -0.92 19.13 -5.09
C GLU A 11 -0.66 19.11 -3.59
N ILE A 12 0.22 19.99 -3.11
CA ILE A 12 0.51 20.21 -1.68
C ILE A 12 0.41 21.70 -1.41
N PHE A 13 -0.33 22.09 -0.38
CA PHE A 13 -0.52 23.48 0.03
C PHE A 13 -0.70 23.58 1.55
N GLU A 14 -0.59 24.79 2.10
CA GLU A 14 -0.87 25.05 3.51
C GLU A 14 -2.23 25.71 3.66
N GLU A 15 -3.06 25.21 4.59
CA GLU A 15 -4.34 25.81 4.94
C GLU A 15 -4.45 25.89 6.46
N ASN A 16 -4.73 27.08 7.01
CA ASN A 16 -4.83 27.31 8.45
C ASN A 16 -3.61 26.86 9.27
N GLY A 17 -2.41 26.87 8.66
CA GLY A 17 -1.17 26.40 9.29
C GLY A 17 -1.01 24.89 9.33
N LEU A 18 -1.86 24.13 8.64
CA LEU A 18 -1.75 22.69 8.47
C LEU A 18 -1.34 22.34 7.03
N LYS A 19 -0.49 21.32 6.88
CA LYS A 19 -0.11 20.82 5.55
C LYS A 19 -1.26 20.02 4.96
N MET A 20 -1.81 20.50 3.85
CA MET A 20 -2.91 19.88 3.10
C MET A 20 -2.44 19.46 1.71
N GLY A 21 -3.20 18.57 1.07
CA GLY A 21 -2.94 18.22 -0.32
C GLY A 21 -4.15 17.68 -1.05
N HIS A 22 -4.05 17.71 -2.38
CA HIS A 22 -5.01 17.06 -3.28
C HIS A 22 -4.46 15.69 -3.68
N ILE A 23 -5.30 14.68 -3.47
CA ILE A 23 -5.01 13.28 -3.74
C ILE A 23 -5.91 12.83 -4.89
N ASP A 24 -5.28 12.29 -5.94
CA ASP A 24 -5.94 11.71 -7.10
C ASP A 24 -6.13 10.19 -6.90
N TYR A 25 -7.39 9.76 -6.91
CA TYR A 25 -7.82 8.37 -6.91
C TYR A 25 -8.34 8.03 -8.32
N ALA A 26 -7.41 7.76 -9.25
CA ALA A 26 -7.74 7.34 -10.61
C ALA A 26 -8.73 8.27 -11.35
N GLY A 27 -8.59 9.58 -11.17
CA GLY A 27 -9.41 10.64 -11.78
C GLY A 27 -10.32 11.38 -10.80
N ALA A 28 -10.49 10.86 -9.58
CA ALA A 28 -11.24 11.55 -8.53
C ALA A 28 -10.29 12.31 -7.59
N ILE A 29 -10.40 13.63 -7.54
CA ILE A 29 -9.59 14.46 -6.63
C ILE A 29 -10.29 14.59 -5.28
N SER A 30 -9.60 14.28 -4.19
CA SER A 30 -10.05 14.55 -2.83
C SER A 30 -9.00 15.28 -2.01
N ARG A 31 -9.45 16.08 -1.05
CA ARG A 31 -8.58 16.83 -0.15
C ARG A 31 -8.25 15.99 1.08
N ALA A 32 -6.96 15.93 1.43
CA ALA A 32 -6.49 15.25 2.64
C ALA A 32 -5.49 16.11 3.42
N CYS A 33 -5.50 15.95 4.74
CA CYS A 33 -4.48 16.51 5.62
C CYS A 33 -3.24 15.61 5.59
N LEU A 34 -2.08 16.23 5.35
CA LEU A 34 -0.77 15.59 5.18
C LEU A 34 0.13 15.76 6.40
N GLU A 35 -0.39 16.34 7.49
CA GLU A 35 0.39 16.66 8.70
C GLU A 35 1.05 15.44 9.33
N TYR A 36 0.43 14.26 9.21
CA TYR A 36 0.98 13.00 9.72
C TYR A 36 2.11 12.42 8.87
N VAL A 37 2.30 12.93 7.66
CA VAL A 37 3.32 12.49 6.70
C VAL A 37 4.08 13.71 6.15
N PRO A 38 4.85 14.43 6.99
CA PRO A 38 5.49 15.69 6.61
C PRO A 38 6.51 15.52 5.47
N GLU A 39 7.06 14.32 5.30
CA GLU A 39 8.02 13.98 4.26
C GLU A 39 7.39 13.72 2.87
N ILE A 40 6.06 13.67 2.78
CA ILE A 40 5.36 13.40 1.52
C ILE A 40 5.60 14.50 0.48
N ARG A 41 5.80 14.07 -0.76
CA ARG A 41 6.10 14.91 -1.92
C ARG A 41 5.05 14.75 -3.01
N LEU A 42 5.07 15.69 -3.94
CA LEU A 42 4.30 15.60 -5.18
C LEU A 42 4.68 14.34 -5.94
N GLY A 43 3.68 13.56 -6.32
CA GLY A 43 3.84 12.30 -7.05
C GLY A 43 3.86 11.05 -6.19
N ASP A 44 4.02 11.18 -4.87
CA ASP A 44 4.00 10.04 -3.95
C ASP A 44 2.58 9.47 -3.82
N TYR A 45 2.50 8.21 -3.46
CA TYR A 45 1.24 7.55 -3.14
C TYR A 45 1.06 7.50 -1.63
N THR A 46 -0.16 7.73 -1.15
CA THR A 46 -0.48 7.64 0.27
C THR A 46 -1.80 6.92 0.48
N VAL A 47 -1.92 6.25 1.62
CA VAL A 47 -3.21 5.76 2.10
C VAL A 47 -3.89 6.89 2.86
N VAL A 48 -5.15 7.18 2.53
CA VAL A 48 -5.96 8.19 3.22
C VAL A 48 -7.09 7.50 3.96
N HIS A 49 -7.26 7.87 5.23
CA HIS A 49 -8.39 7.43 6.04
C HIS A 49 -9.05 8.65 6.71
N ALA A 50 -10.38 8.76 6.55
CA ALA A 50 -11.17 9.85 7.13
C ALA A 50 -10.63 11.27 6.80
N GLY A 51 -9.99 11.45 5.64
CA GLY A 51 -9.43 12.73 5.21
C GLY A 51 -8.01 13.02 5.70
N PHE A 52 -7.32 12.03 6.29
CA PHE A 52 -5.93 12.15 6.73
C PHE A 52 -5.04 11.14 5.99
N ALA A 53 -3.90 11.60 5.49
CA ALA A 53 -2.86 10.71 4.99
C ALA A 53 -2.16 10.03 6.17
N LEU A 54 -2.08 8.70 6.14
CA LEU A 54 -1.54 7.92 7.25
C LEU A 54 -0.10 7.46 7.01
N SER A 55 0.21 7.05 5.78
CA SER A 55 1.52 6.52 5.42
C SER A 55 1.79 6.73 3.95
N ILE A 56 3.03 7.05 3.64
CA ILE A 56 3.54 7.13 2.27
C ILE A 56 3.81 5.70 1.82
N LEU A 57 3.30 5.35 0.64
CA LEU A 57 3.64 4.11 -0.03
C LEU A 57 4.94 4.32 -0.81
N ASP A 58 6.03 3.83 -0.27
CA ASP A 58 7.29 3.71 -0.99
C ASP A 58 7.34 2.36 -1.72
N GLU A 59 7.57 2.42 -3.03
CA GLU A 59 7.75 1.25 -3.88
C GLU A 59 8.98 0.44 -3.45
N GLU A 60 10.00 1.09 -2.89
CA GLU A 60 11.23 0.44 -2.44
C GLU A 60 11.01 -0.38 -1.16
N GLU A 61 10.23 0.12 -0.19
CA GLU A 61 9.86 -0.62 1.01
C GLU A 61 8.94 -1.81 0.71
N ALA A 62 8.00 -1.62 -0.22
CA ALA A 62 7.18 -2.71 -0.72
C ALA A 62 8.07 -3.80 -1.36
N ALA A 63 9.02 -3.41 -2.21
CA ALA A 63 9.94 -4.34 -2.86
C ALA A 63 10.81 -5.13 -1.87
N LYS A 64 11.32 -4.47 -0.81
CA LYS A 64 12.06 -5.12 0.28
C LYS A 64 11.19 -6.12 1.05
N SER A 65 9.96 -5.71 1.36
CA SER A 65 8.98 -6.60 2.01
C SER A 65 8.73 -7.83 1.14
N PHE A 66 8.46 -7.65 -0.16
CA PHE A 66 8.27 -8.76 -1.08
C PHE A 66 9.50 -9.66 -1.23
N ALA A 67 10.71 -9.09 -1.18
CA ALA A 67 11.93 -9.88 -1.21
C ALA A 67 12.03 -10.80 0.02
N ALA A 68 11.78 -10.26 1.22
CA ALA A 68 11.74 -11.06 2.45
C ALA A 68 10.66 -12.15 2.41
N TRP A 69 9.46 -11.83 1.89
CA TRP A 69 8.40 -12.82 1.69
C TRP A 69 8.83 -13.94 0.74
N ARG A 70 9.51 -13.64 -0.37
CA ARG A 70 10.02 -14.64 -1.30
C ARG A 70 11.11 -15.52 -0.67
N GLU A 71 11.98 -14.96 0.15
CA GLU A 71 12.98 -15.73 0.89
C GLU A 71 12.33 -16.73 1.84
N LEU A 72 11.29 -16.32 2.57
CA LEU A 72 10.51 -17.21 3.44
C LEU A 72 9.80 -18.30 2.64
N GLN A 73 9.19 -17.97 1.50
CA GLN A 73 8.59 -18.97 0.60
C GLN A 73 9.62 -19.99 0.11
N ALA A 74 10.78 -19.52 -0.33
CA ALA A 74 11.86 -20.39 -0.80
C ALA A 74 12.38 -21.30 0.33
N ALA A 75 12.41 -20.79 1.57
CA ALA A 75 12.78 -21.60 2.73
C ALA A 75 11.76 -22.69 3.03
N ALA A 76 10.46 -22.35 3.09
CA ALA A 76 9.38 -23.31 3.27
C ALA A 76 9.36 -24.37 2.16
N ALA A 77 9.61 -23.94 0.92
CA ALA A 77 9.58 -24.84 -0.23
C ALA A 77 10.67 -25.92 -0.19
N ARG A 78 11.84 -25.63 0.40
CA ARG A 78 12.90 -26.63 0.64
C ARG A 78 12.47 -27.70 1.63
N GLU A 79 11.55 -27.39 2.53
CA GLU A 79 10.97 -28.32 3.50
C GLU A 79 9.75 -29.07 2.92
N GLY A 80 9.40 -28.81 1.66
CA GLY A 80 8.28 -29.46 0.97
C GLY A 80 6.90 -28.94 1.37
N VAL A 81 6.85 -27.77 2.02
CA VAL A 81 5.63 -27.13 2.50
C VAL A 81 5.52 -25.68 2.02
N ASP A 82 4.32 -25.13 2.04
CA ASP A 82 4.07 -23.71 1.82
C ASP A 82 4.33 -22.88 3.09
N LEU A 83 4.13 -21.55 3.00
CA LEU A 83 4.28 -20.63 4.13
C LEU A 83 3.34 -20.94 5.32
N PHE A 84 2.28 -21.71 5.11
CA PHE A 84 1.27 -22.06 6.10
C PHE A 84 1.41 -23.51 6.58
N GLY A 85 2.48 -24.22 6.18
CA GLY A 85 2.77 -25.59 6.57
C GLY A 85 1.97 -26.66 5.83
N ARG A 86 1.30 -26.30 4.73
CA ARG A 86 0.58 -27.23 3.85
C ARG A 86 1.58 -27.88 2.88
N PRO A 87 1.43 -29.17 2.52
CA PRO A 87 2.30 -29.80 1.52
C PRO A 87 2.25 -29.05 0.18
N LEU A 88 3.39 -28.95 -0.51
CA LEU A 88 3.53 -28.23 -1.79
C LEU A 88 2.79 -28.84 -3.00
N ALA A 89 1.94 -29.85 -2.79
CA ALA A 89 1.09 -30.41 -3.82
C ALA A 89 -0.28 -29.74 -3.76
N ASP A 90 -0.41 -28.57 -4.39
CA ASP A 90 -1.61 -27.96 -4.98
C ASP A 90 -1.31 -26.47 -5.26
N ALA A 91 -0.57 -26.18 -6.34
CA ALA A 91 -0.13 -24.81 -6.66
C ALA A 91 -1.13 -24.00 -7.51
N ASP A 92 -2.33 -24.50 -7.81
CA ASP A 92 -3.26 -23.86 -8.76
C ASP A 92 -4.71 -23.72 -8.24
N ALA A 93 -4.94 -23.56 -6.92
CA ALA A 93 -6.31 -23.40 -6.38
C ALA A 93 -6.70 -21.95 -6.00
N ASP A 94 -5.74 -21.05 -5.75
CA ASP A 94 -6.05 -19.69 -5.23
C ASP A 94 -5.91 -18.60 -6.31
N ALA A 95 -6.38 -18.86 -7.53
CA ALA A 95 -6.52 -17.82 -8.57
C ALA A 95 -7.99 -17.36 -8.79
N ASP A 96 -8.98 -17.95 -8.11
CA ASP A 96 -10.39 -17.67 -8.41
C ASP A 96 -11.29 -17.82 -7.16
N GLU A 97 -11.16 -16.88 -6.21
CA GLU A 97 -12.24 -16.59 -5.25
C GLU A 97 -12.48 -15.08 -5.18
N GLN A 98 -12.88 -14.50 -6.33
CA GLN A 98 -13.77 -13.34 -6.37
C GLN A 98 -14.72 -13.47 -7.58
N GLU A 99 -15.71 -14.37 -7.48
CA GLU A 99 -17.06 -14.14 -8.01
C GLU A 99 -18.13 -14.84 -7.15
#